data_AF-A0A803L7Z3-F1
#
_entry.id   AF-A0A803L7Z3-F1
#
_cell.length_a   1.000
_cell.length_b   1.000
_cell.length_c   1.000
_cell.angle_alpha   90.00
_cell.angle_beta   90.00
_cell.angle_gamma   90.00
#
_symmetry.space_group_name_H-M   'P 1'
#
loop_
_entity.id
_entity.type
_entity.pdbx_description
1 polymer ?
#
loop_
_entity_poly.entity_id
_entity_poly.type
_entity_poly.pdbx_seq_one_letter_code
_entity_poly.pdbx_strand_id
1 'polypeptide(L)'
;MTNFKVHQILLYSMCGVIAGMVGGLLGLGGGFIMGPLFLELGIPPQVASATSTFSMIFSSSMSVIQYYILKRFPVPYATYFVLVATLAAFVGQHVVTKAVKVLGRASIIIFILASTILISAVTLGGVGVANIISKLQNHEYMGFENFCRR
;
A
#
# COMPACT_ATOMS: atom_id res chain seq x y z
N MET A 1 23.57 -1.88 23.05
CA MET A 1 24.08 -0.66 22.39
C MET A 1 24.40 -1.01 20.94
N THR A 2 23.39 -0.92 20.07
CA THR A 2 23.45 -1.39 18.68
C THR A 2 24.20 -0.37 17.82
N ASN A 3 25.37 -0.78 17.34
CA ASN A 3 26.26 0.00 16.47
C ASN A 3 25.68 0.03 15.04
N PHE A 4 24.58 0.76 14.83
CA PHE A 4 24.05 0.98 13.49
C PHE A 4 25.03 1.88 12.72
N LYS A 5 25.83 1.28 11.83
CA LYS A 5 26.64 2.03 10.87
C LYS A 5 25.72 3.00 10.13
N VAL A 6 26.08 4.28 10.09
CA VAL A 6 25.34 5.35 9.39
C VAL A 6 24.98 4.94 7.95
N HIS A 7 25.86 4.18 7.30
CA HIS A 7 25.64 3.59 5.99
C HIS A 7 24.38 2.71 5.91
N GLN A 8 24.11 1.88 6.91
CA GLN A 8 22.96 0.99 6.93
C GLN A 8 21.65 1.79 7.11
N ILE A 9 21.65 2.78 8.01
CA ILE A 9 20.49 3.67 8.21
C ILE A 9 20.19 4.45 6.92
N LEU A 10 21.22 4.94 6.25
CA LEU A 10 21.08 5.69 5.00
C LEU A 10 20.54 4.80 3.87
N LEU A 11 21.00 3.55 3.77
CA LEU A 11 20.52 2.58 2.79
C LEU A 11 19.05 2.20 3.05
N TYR A 12 18.68 1.97 4.32
CA TYR A 12 17.29 1.72 4.72
C TYR A 12 16.37 2.92 4.45
N SER A 13 16.83 4.14 4.73
CA SER A 13 16.07 5.37 4.46
C SER A 13 15.80 5.54 2.97
N MET A 14 16.83 5.39 2.12
CA MET A 14 16.67 5.48 0.67
C MET A 14 15.75 4.38 0.13
N CYS A 15 15.89 3.15 0.62
CA CYS A 15 15.00 2.05 0.25
C CYS A 15 13.55 2.32 0.69
N GLY A 16 13.34 2.85 1.90
CA GLY A 16 12.05 3.25 2.43
C GLY A 16 11.41 4.41 1.65
N VAL A 17 12.20 5.38 1.18
CA VAL A 17 11.72 6.48 0.32
C VAL A 17 11.29 5.97 -1.05
N ILE A 18 12.08 5.08 -1.68
CA ILE A 18 11.73 4.48 -2.97
C ILE A 18 10.48 3.62 -2.82
N ALA A 19 10.42 2.75 -1.81
CA ALA A 19 9.22 1.99 -1.49
C ALA A 19 8.03 2.92 -1.20
N GLY A 20 8.28 4.06 -0.53
CA GLY A 20 7.34 5.17 -0.26
C GLY A 20 6.72 5.75 -1.50
N MET A 21 7.56 6.16 -2.45
CA MET A 21 7.11 6.67 -3.73
C MET A 21 6.29 5.63 -4.47
N VAL A 22 6.77 4.38 -4.55
CA VAL A 22 6.06 3.31 -5.27
C VAL A 22 4.72 2.99 -4.59
N GLY A 23 4.70 2.83 -3.27
CA GLY A 23 3.47 2.57 -2.51
C GLY A 23 2.49 3.75 -2.52
N GLY A 24 2.99 4.98 -2.57
CA GLY A 24 2.20 6.20 -2.73
C GLY A 24 1.58 6.32 -4.13
N LEU A 25 2.34 6.00 -5.18
CA LEU A 25 1.83 5.93 -6.56
C LEU A 25 0.75 4.84 -6.72
N LEU A 26 0.89 3.72 -6.01
CA LEU A 26 -0.12 2.66 -5.95
C LEU A 26 -1.36 3.05 -5.11
N GLY A 27 -1.35 4.21 -4.46
CA GLY A 27 -2.49 4.70 -3.68
C GLY A 27 -2.74 3.94 -2.37
N LEU A 28 -1.75 3.16 -1.89
CA LEU A 28 -1.92 2.31 -0.72
C LEU A 28 -1.96 3.09 0.60
N GLY A 29 -1.52 4.37 0.59
CA GLY A 29 -1.31 5.18 1.79
C GLY A 29 -0.14 4.63 2.61
N GLY A 30 0.85 5.46 2.97
CA GLY A 30 2.17 5.03 3.47
C GLY A 30 2.23 4.11 4.72
N GLY A 31 1.09 3.68 5.28
CA GLY A 31 1.00 2.72 6.38
C GLY A 31 1.60 1.35 6.08
N PHE A 32 1.60 0.91 4.82
CA PHE A 32 2.25 -0.34 4.40
C PHE A 32 3.78 -0.35 4.68
N ILE A 33 4.42 0.83 4.62
CA ILE A 33 5.89 0.98 4.80
C ILE A 33 6.23 1.29 6.25
N MET A 34 5.37 2.06 6.93
CA MET A 34 5.55 2.37 8.35
C MET A 34 5.49 1.10 9.22
N GLY A 35 4.75 0.07 8.82
CA GLY A 35 4.66 -1.22 9.51
C GLY A 35 6.03 -1.89 9.77
N PRO A 36 6.77 -2.30 8.72
CA PRO A 36 8.10 -2.91 8.89
C PRO A 36 9.11 -1.93 9.50
N LEU A 37 9.06 -0.65 9.14
CA LEU A 37 9.98 0.37 9.67
C LEU A 37 9.88 0.50 11.20
N PHE A 38 8.67 0.50 11.75
CA PHE A 38 8.47 0.57 13.21
C PHE A 38 8.87 -0.72 13.94
N LEU A 39 8.71 -1.88 13.29
CA LEU A 39 9.21 -3.16 13.80
C LEU A 39 10.74 -3.20 13.87
N GLU A 40 11.43 -2.64 12.87
CA GLU A 40 12.90 -2.54 12.86
C GLU A 40 13.44 -1.53 13.89
N LEU A 41 12.68 -0.45 14.16
CA LEU A 41 13.01 0.54 15.18
C LEU A 41 12.73 0.05 16.62
N GLY A 42 12.16 -1.14 16.79
CA GLY A 42 11.86 -1.72 18.10
C GLY A 42 10.72 -1.02 18.86
N ILE A 43 9.90 -0.24 18.17
CA ILE A 43 8.76 0.49 18.76
C ILE A 43 7.60 -0.49 19.01
N PRO A 44 6.88 -0.40 20.14
CA PRO A 44 5.74 -1.26 20.39
C PRO A 44 4.71 -1.15 19.25
N PRO A 45 4.25 -2.29 18.69
CA PRO A 45 3.40 -2.31 17.48
C PRO A 45 2.08 -1.57 17.67
N GLN A 46 1.62 -1.42 18.91
CA GLN A 46 0.37 -0.76 19.26
C GLN A 46 0.39 0.75 18.98
N VAL A 47 1.50 1.44 19.28
CA VAL A 47 1.62 2.89 18.99
C VAL A 47 1.93 3.13 17.51
N ALA A 48 2.74 2.26 16.91
CA ALA A 48 3.07 2.30 15.49
C ALA A 48 1.81 2.18 14.62
N SER A 49 0.93 1.23 14.96
CA SER A 49 -0.35 1.03 14.26
C SER A 49 -1.30 2.20 14.41
N ALA A 50 -1.37 2.84 15.58
CA ALA A 50 -2.21 4.02 15.78
C ALA A 50 -1.74 5.19 14.89
N THR A 51 -0.43 5.47 14.89
CA THR A 51 0.16 6.56 14.09
C THR A 51 -0.01 6.34 12.60
N SER A 52 0.21 5.13 12.08
CA SER A 52 0.07 4.83 10.66
C SER A 52 -1.39 4.95 10.19
N THR A 53 -2.34 4.49 11.01
CA THR A 53 -3.77 4.60 10.71
C THR A 53 -4.23 6.06 10.70
N PHE A 54 -3.76 6.87 11.64
CA PHE A 54 -4.06 8.31 11.67
C PHE A 54 -3.52 9.02 10.43
N SER A 55 -2.26 8.76 10.06
CA SER A 55 -1.65 9.33 8.85
C SER A 55 -2.41 8.91 7.57
N MET A 56 -2.84 7.65 7.49
CA MET A 56 -3.62 7.13 6.36
C MET A 56 -5.00 7.80 6.25
N ILE A 57 -5.71 8.00 7.37
CA ILE A 57 -7.01 8.70 7.38
C ILE A 57 -6.86 10.15 6.92
N PHE A 58 -5.82 10.83 7.40
CA PHE A 58 -5.54 12.22 7.03
C PHE A 58 -5.26 12.35 5.52
N SER A 59 -4.35 11.52 4.99
CA SER A 59 -4.02 11.53 3.57
C SER A 59 -5.22 11.16 2.69
N SER A 60 -6.02 10.18 3.10
CA SER A 60 -7.20 9.75 2.35
C SER A 60 -8.26 10.85 2.28
N SER A 61 -8.49 11.56 3.40
CA SER A 61 -9.42 12.69 3.45
C SER A 61 -9.00 13.80 2.50
N MET A 62 -7.70 14.12 2.45
CA MET A 62 -7.16 15.11 1.52
C MET A 62 -7.34 14.69 0.05
N SER A 63 -7.13 13.41 -0.27
CA SER A 63 -7.40 12.88 -1.61
C SER A 63 -8.88 12.99 -1.99
N VAL A 64 -9.81 12.65 -1.09
CA VAL A 64 -11.26 12.79 -1.35
C VAL A 64 -11.63 14.24 -1.66
N ILE A 65 -11.10 15.20 -0.89
CA ILE A 65 -11.34 16.63 -1.13
C ILE A 65 -10.80 17.05 -2.51
N GLN A 66 -9.58 16.66 -2.86
CA GLN A 66 -8.97 16.96 -4.15
C GLN A 66 -9.80 16.42 -5.33
N TYR A 67 -10.24 15.17 -5.21
CA TYR A 67 -11.08 14.53 -6.22
C TYR A 67 -12.47 15.15 -6.33
N TYR A 68 -13.03 15.59 -5.20
CA TYR A 68 -14.31 16.30 -5.16
C TYR A 68 -14.23 17.65 -5.89
N ILE A 69 -13.15 18.41 -5.67
CA ILE A 69 -12.90 19.71 -6.33
C ILE A 69 -12.77 19.54 -7.85
N LEU A 70 -12.18 18.43 -8.32
CA LEU A 70 -11.99 18.14 -9.74
C LEU A 70 -13.30 17.81 -10.49
N LYS A 71 -14.46 17.79 -9.80
CA LYS A 71 -15.83 17.56 -10.34
C LYS A 71 -16.00 16.32 -11.23
N ARG A 72 -15.09 15.34 -11.12
CA ARG A 72 -15.07 14.12 -11.95
C ARG A 72 -15.53 12.87 -11.19
N PHE A 73 -16.46 13.04 -10.25
CA PHE A 73 -16.88 11.97 -9.35
C PHE A 73 -18.28 11.46 -9.69
N PRO A 74 -18.42 10.26 -10.27
CA PRO A 74 -19.70 9.57 -10.29
C PRO A 74 -20.00 9.07 -8.88
N VAL A 75 -20.75 9.88 -8.11
CA VAL A 75 -21.21 9.64 -6.73
C VAL A 75 -21.70 8.20 -6.44
N PRO A 76 -22.47 7.51 -7.32
CA PRO A 76 -22.94 6.16 -7.01
C PRO A 76 -21.82 5.11 -6.90
N TYR A 77 -20.75 5.21 -7.69
CA TYR A 77 -19.65 4.25 -7.60
C TYR A 77 -18.81 4.46 -6.34
N ALA A 78 -18.62 5.72 -5.94
CA ALA A 78 -17.88 6.07 -4.73
C ALA A 78 -18.51 5.46 -3.47
N THR A 79 -19.83 5.58 -3.34
CA THR A 79 -20.57 5.05 -2.19
C THR A 79 -20.51 3.52 -2.12
N TYR A 80 -20.62 2.84 -3.27
CA TYR A 80 -20.46 1.40 -3.36
C TYR A 80 -19.06 0.95 -2.89
N PHE A 81 -18.01 1.60 -3.38
CA PHE A 81 -16.64 1.30 -2.96
C PHE A 81 -16.40 1.54 -1.47
N VAL A 82 -16.95 2.62 -0.91
CA VAL A 82 -16.84 2.91 0.53
C VAL A 82 -17.51 1.82 1.36
N LEU A 83 -18.70 1.36 0.98
CA LEU A 83 -19.40 0.27 1.68
C LEU A 83 -18.60 -1.03 1.63
N VAL A 84 -18.15 -1.44 0.44
CA VAL A 84 -17.37 -2.67 0.27
C VAL A 84 -16.05 -2.59 1.03
N ALA A 85 -15.34 -1.47 0.94
CA ALA A 85 -14.07 -1.26 1.64
C ALA A 85 -14.24 -1.29 3.17
N THR A 86 -15.31 -0.69 3.68
CA THR A 86 -15.59 -0.65 5.14
C THR A 86 -15.92 -2.05 5.66
N LEU A 87 -16.73 -2.82 4.93
CA LEU A 87 -17.03 -4.22 5.30
C LEU A 87 -15.77 -5.08 5.26
N ALA A 88 -14.96 -4.97 4.20
CA ALA A 88 -13.70 -5.70 4.07
C ALA A 88 -12.70 -5.32 5.19
N ALA A 89 -12.57 -4.04 5.50
CA ALA A 89 -11.69 -3.56 6.57
C ALA A 89 -12.14 -4.08 7.95
N PHE A 90 -13.44 -4.03 8.23
CA PHE A 90 -13.98 -4.52 9.50
C PHE A 90 -13.74 -6.03 9.68
N VAL A 91 -14.06 -6.83 8.66
CA VAL A 91 -13.82 -8.28 8.67
C VAL A 91 -12.32 -8.58 8.78
N GLY A 92 -11.48 -7.92 7.97
CA GLY A 92 -10.04 -8.10 7.98
C GLY A 92 -9.42 -7.77 9.34
N GLN A 93 -9.78 -6.63 9.92
CA GLN A 93 -9.27 -6.21 11.22
C GLN A 93 -9.71 -7.15 12.35
N HIS A 94 -10.94 -7.68 12.29
CA HIS A 94 -11.42 -8.65 13.27
C HIS A 94 -10.67 -9.98 13.18
N VAL A 95 -10.46 -10.49 11.95
CA VAL A 95 -9.69 -11.72 11.69
C VAL A 95 -8.23 -11.56 12.13
N VAL A 96 -7.58 -10.45 11.76
CA VAL A 96 -6.18 -10.18 12.12
C VAL A 96 -6.03 -10.06 13.64
N THR A 97 -6.93 -9.33 14.31
CA THR A 97 -6.88 -9.18 15.77
C THR A 97 -7.07 -10.52 16.48
N LYS A 98 -7.97 -11.38 15.98
CA LYS A 98 -8.18 -12.72 16.53
C LYS A 98 -6.96 -13.62 16.31
N ALA A 99 -6.35 -13.58 15.13
CA ALA A 99 -5.13 -14.32 14.81
C ALA A 99 -3.95 -13.88 15.70
N VAL A 100 -3.79 -12.58 15.93
CA VAL A 100 -2.74 -12.05 16.82
C VAL A 100 -2.95 -12.50 18.27
N LYS A 101 -4.18 -12.47 18.78
CA LYS A 101 -4.51 -12.90 20.15
C LYS A 101 -4.29 -14.40 20.39
N VAL A 102 -4.55 -15.25 19.40
CA VAL A 102 -4.43 -16.70 19.53
C VAL A 102 -2.97 -17.16 19.52
N LEU A 103 -2.07 -16.47 18.81
CA LEU A 103 -0.71 -16.99 18.56
C LEU A 103 0.45 -16.19 19.16
N GLY A 104 0.27 -14.93 19.57
CA GLY A 104 1.20 -14.20 20.45
C GLY A 104 2.67 -14.04 20.01
N ARG A 105 3.06 -14.46 18.78
CA ARG A 105 4.45 -14.42 18.29
C ARG A 105 4.64 -13.42 17.15
N ALA A 106 5.68 -12.60 17.25
CA ALA A 106 6.04 -11.57 16.27
C ALA A 106 6.32 -12.11 14.85
N SER A 107 6.77 -13.36 14.72
CA SER A 107 7.05 -14.02 13.44
C SER A 107 5.84 -14.08 12.49
N ILE A 108 4.62 -14.12 13.03
CA ILE A 108 3.39 -14.22 12.23
C ILE A 108 3.01 -12.87 11.61
N ILE A 109 3.33 -11.75 12.26
CA ILE A 109 3.09 -10.41 11.68
C ILE A 109 3.90 -10.28 10.38
N ILE A 110 5.15 -10.72 10.40
CA ILE A 110 6.04 -10.73 9.23
C ILE A 110 5.48 -11.66 8.14
N PHE A 111 4.98 -12.84 8.52
CA PHE A 111 4.38 -13.78 7.56
C PHE A 111 3.11 -13.23 6.90
N ILE A 112 2.24 -12.57 7.67
CA ILE A 112 1.04 -11.92 7.14
C ILE A 112 1.42 -10.78 6.19
N LEU A 113 2.37 -9.93 6.58
CA LEU A 113 2.88 -8.85 5.72
C LEU A 113 3.46 -9.41 4.42
N ALA A 114 4.33 -10.42 4.49
CA ALA A 114 4.93 -11.07 3.32
C ALA A 114 3.87 -11.68 2.40
N SER A 115 2.88 -12.39 2.95
CA SER A 115 1.80 -12.98 2.17
C SER A 115 0.96 -11.91 1.45
N THR A 116 0.64 -10.81 2.12
CA THR A 116 -0.16 -9.71 1.55
C THR A 116 0.58 -9.04 0.39
N ILE A 117 1.89 -8.84 0.54
CA ILE A 117 2.75 -8.29 -0.53
C ILE A 117 2.77 -9.22 -1.72
N LEU A 118 2.95 -10.51 -1.48
CA LEU A 118 3.06 -11.51 -2.54
C LEU A 118 1.75 -11.62 -3.33
N ILE A 119 0.61 -11.66 -2.64
CA ILE A 119 -0.72 -11.66 -3.28
C ILE A 119 -0.94 -10.39 -4.11
N SER A 120 -0.56 -9.23 -3.56
CA SER A 120 -0.69 -7.94 -4.27
C SER A 120 0.18 -7.90 -5.53
N ALA A 121 1.43 -8.34 -5.42
CA ALA A 121 2.37 -8.39 -6.54
C ALA A 121 1.90 -9.35 -7.65
N VAL A 122 1.40 -10.54 -7.26
CA VAL A 122 0.87 -11.52 -8.22
C VAL A 122 -0.37 -10.99 -8.93
N THR A 123 -1.30 -10.37 -8.20
CA THR A 123 -2.54 -9.85 -8.78
C THR A 123 -2.27 -8.68 -9.73
N LEU A 124 -1.46 -7.70 -9.31
CA LEU A 124 -1.10 -6.55 -10.15
C LEU A 124 -0.25 -6.96 -11.35
N GLY A 125 0.72 -7.86 -11.15
CA GLY A 125 1.52 -8.41 -12.23
C GLY A 125 0.68 -9.19 -13.24
N GLY A 126 -0.23 -10.04 -12.76
CA GLY A 126 -1.14 -10.81 -13.61
C GLY A 126 -2.09 -9.92 -14.43
N VAL A 127 -2.75 -8.94 -13.80
CA VAL A 127 -3.63 -7.99 -14.49
C VAL A 127 -2.84 -7.12 -15.47
N GLY A 128 -1.63 -6.69 -15.10
CA GLY A 128 -0.75 -5.92 -15.97
C GLY A 128 -0.39 -6.69 -17.24
N VAL A 129 0.08 -7.93 -17.10
CA VAL A 129 0.44 -8.80 -18.24
C VAL A 129 -0.79 -9.11 -19.10
N ALA A 130 -1.93 -9.44 -18.50
CA ALA A 130 -3.18 -9.68 -19.24
C ALA A 130 -3.63 -8.46 -20.05
N ASN A 131 -3.49 -7.26 -19.47
CA ASN A 131 -3.83 -6.00 -20.14
C ASN A 131 -2.87 -5.70 -21.30
N ILE A 132 -1.56 -5.97 -21.14
CA ILE A 132 -0.55 -5.79 -22.19
C ILE A 132 -0.85 -6.72 -23.37
N ILE A 133 -1.13 -8.00 -23.11
CA ILE A 133 -1.47 -8.98 -24.15
C ILE A 133 -2.76 -8.59 -24.87
N SER A 134 -3.78 -8.14 -24.12
CA SER A 134 -5.04 -7.67 -24.71
C SER A 134 -4.86 -6.43 -25.59
N LYS A 135 -4.03 -5.47 -25.18
CA LYS A 135 -3.69 -4.29 -25.99
C LYS A 135 -2.87 -4.63 -27.23
N LEU A 136 -1.97 -5.61 -27.14
CA LEU A 136 -1.19 -6.09 -28.28
C LEU A 136 -2.08 -6.77 -29.34
N GLN A 137 -3.06 -7.55 -28.92
CA GLN A 137 -3.99 -8.24 -29.83
C GLN A 137 -4.94 -7.28 -30.55
N ASN A 138 -5.33 -6.19 -29.90
CA ASN A 138 -6.19 -5.15 -30.49
C ASN A 138 -5.42 -4.14 -31.37
N HIS A 139 -4.12 -4.35 -31.62
CA HIS A 139 -3.25 -3.41 -32.36
C HIS A 139 -3.34 -1.96 -31.84
N GLU A 140 -3.64 -1.77 -30.56
CA GLU A 140 -3.72 -0.45 -29.96
C GLU A 140 -2.33 0.07 -29.59
N TYR A 141 -2.15 1.37 -29.74
CA TYR A 141 -0.93 2.08 -29.36
C TYR A 141 -0.63 1.85 -27.86
N MET A 142 0.51 1.23 -27.55
CA MET A 142 0.91 0.81 -26.20
C MET A 142 1.35 1.97 -25.28
N GLY A 143 1.06 3.22 -25.65
CA GLY A 143 1.43 4.41 -24.89
C GLY A 143 2.91 4.78 -24.94
N PHE A 144 3.72 4.08 -25.74
CA PHE A 144 5.08 4.52 -26.08
C PHE A 144 4.99 5.74 -26.99
N GLU A 145 4.96 6.93 -26.41
CA GLU A 145 5.20 8.15 -27.16
C GLU A 145 6.50 7.97 -27.96
N ASN A 146 6.46 8.34 -29.24
CA ASN A 146 7.62 8.22 -30.09
C ASN A 146 8.71 9.14 -29.53
N PHE A 147 9.72 8.58 -28.87
CA PHE A 147 10.98 9.26 -28.51
C PHE A 147 11.69 9.90 -29.72
N CYS A 148 11.16 9.68 -30.93
CA CYS A 148 11.64 10.19 -32.20
C CYS A 148 10.79 11.37 -32.74
N ARG A 149 10.20 12.20 -31.89
CA ARG A 149 9.67 13.51 -32.30
C ARG A 149 10.13 14.63 -31.36
N ARG A 150 11.37 15.06 -31.63
CA ARG A 150 12.02 16.35 -31.37
C ARG A 150 11.75 17.07 -30.04
#